data_AF-A0A357YF17-F1
#
_entry.id   AF-A0A357YF17-F1
#
_cell.length_a   1.000
_cell.length_b   1.000
_cell.length_c   1.000
_cell.angle_alpha   90.00
_cell.angle_beta   90.00
_cell.angle_gamma   90.00
#
_symmetry.space_group_name_H-M   'P 1'
#
loop_
_entity.id
_entity.type
_entity.pdbx_description
1 polymer ?
#
loop_
_entity_poly.entity_id
_entity_poly.type
_entity_poly.pdbx_seq_one_letter_code
_entity_poly.pdbx_strand_id
1 'polypeptide(L)'
;MTQKNIKLGEMLIQAGKLNAFQLNSALSHQRNWGGRLGASLLSLGYISEQELLKFLATQLKLPRVNLVGYKISKEVLHYIPAEKALELNVLPVERKDVNGTIYLLVAMCDPTNLMLLDSLQFMTGCRIKAALASEREVREAINFHYYGAPAPVEAPQAVAVSAPLAAAGEESPVRSSYSSEGVEVIHSQTLMTATENKSATVATLSANAGFEEKYQALLRLLLDKGVLSLLEFDRLK
;
A
#
# COMPACT_ATOMS: atom_id res chain seq x y z
N MET A 1 19.98 -7.75 -34.07
CA MET A 1 19.47 -8.57 -32.94
C MET A 1 18.29 -7.85 -32.32
N THR A 2 17.08 -8.28 -32.64
CA THR A 2 15.83 -7.65 -32.18
C THR A 2 15.73 -7.88 -30.68
N GLN A 3 15.94 -6.84 -29.86
CA GLN A 3 15.72 -6.93 -28.41
C GLN A 3 14.26 -7.31 -28.18
N LYS A 4 14.02 -8.58 -27.86
CA LYS A 4 12.71 -9.04 -27.40
C LYS A 4 12.49 -8.32 -26.08
N ASN A 5 11.64 -7.29 -26.08
CA ASN A 5 11.24 -6.59 -24.87
C ASN A 5 10.45 -7.60 -24.02
N ILE A 6 11.15 -8.29 -23.12
CA ILE A 6 10.57 -9.35 -22.30
C ILE A 6 9.49 -8.70 -21.44
N LYS A 7 8.26 -9.19 -21.59
CA LYS A 7 7.14 -8.69 -20.80
C LYS A 7 7.37 -9.01 -19.33
N LEU A 8 7.01 -8.09 -18.43
CA LEU A 8 7.15 -8.27 -16.99
C LEU A 8 6.58 -9.61 -16.50
N GLY A 9 5.37 -9.97 -16.97
CA GLY A 9 4.72 -11.22 -16.60
C GLY A 9 5.51 -12.48 -17.02
N GLU A 10 6.09 -12.47 -18.21
CA GLU A 10 6.94 -13.59 -18.68
C GLU A 10 8.23 -13.68 -17.87
N MET A 11 8.85 -12.52 -17.56
CA MET A 11 10.05 -12.46 -16.72
C MET A 11 9.80 -13.02 -15.31
N LEU A 12 8.64 -12.72 -14.73
CA LEU A 12 8.25 -13.21 -13.41
C LEU A 12 7.95 -14.72 -13.41
N ILE A 13 7.37 -15.25 -14.49
CA ILE A 13 7.17 -16.70 -14.64
C ILE A 13 8.51 -17.42 -14.81
N GLN A 14 9.40 -16.90 -15.65
CA GLN A 14 10.75 -17.47 -15.85
C GLN A 14 11.58 -17.48 -14.57
N ALA A 15 11.40 -16.46 -13.71
CA ALA A 15 12.05 -16.40 -12.41
C ALA A 15 11.36 -17.25 -11.33
N GLY A 16 10.29 -17.98 -11.66
CA GLY A 16 9.54 -18.81 -10.72
C GLY A 16 8.77 -18.02 -9.66
N LYS A 17 8.57 -16.71 -9.86
CA LYS A 17 7.85 -15.83 -8.93
C LYS A 17 6.35 -15.83 -9.13
N LEU A 18 5.91 -16.13 -10.35
CA LEU A 18 4.50 -16.29 -10.69
C LEU A 18 4.29 -17.58 -11.46
N ASN A 19 3.12 -18.19 -11.30
CA ASN A 19 2.62 -19.19 -12.22
C ASN A 19 1.65 -18.58 -13.25
N ALA A 20 1.29 -19.34 -14.28
CA ALA A 20 0.41 -18.86 -15.34
C ALA A 20 -0.99 -18.47 -14.82
N PHE A 21 -1.49 -19.17 -13.80
CA PHE A 21 -2.79 -18.87 -13.19
C PHE A 21 -2.77 -17.50 -12.47
N GLN A 22 -1.77 -17.25 -11.64
CA GLN A 22 -1.59 -15.98 -10.93
C GLN A 22 -1.43 -14.80 -11.90
N LEU A 23 -0.67 -14.99 -12.99
CA LEU A 23 -0.55 -13.95 -14.02
C LEU A 23 -1.89 -13.66 -14.68
N ASN A 24 -2.68 -14.68 -15.02
CA ASN A 24 -4.00 -14.50 -15.62
C ASN A 24 -5.00 -13.85 -14.67
N SER A 25 -4.95 -14.19 -13.38
CA SER A 25 -5.77 -13.55 -12.33
C SER A 25 -5.40 -12.07 -12.21
N ALA A 26 -4.11 -11.73 -12.19
CA ALA A 26 -3.66 -10.33 -12.14
C ALA A 26 -4.01 -9.54 -13.39
N LEU A 27 -3.94 -10.14 -14.59
CA LEU A 27 -4.38 -9.50 -15.83
C LEU A 27 -5.89 -9.29 -15.88
N SER A 28 -6.66 -10.21 -15.31
CA SER A 28 -8.12 -10.07 -15.18
C SER A 28 -8.46 -8.94 -14.20
N HIS A 29 -7.74 -8.86 -13.08
CA HIS A 29 -7.85 -7.76 -12.15
C HIS A 29 -7.52 -6.42 -12.81
N GLN A 30 -6.40 -6.32 -13.53
CA GLN A 30 -6.05 -5.11 -14.27
C GLN A 30 -7.12 -4.70 -15.28
N ARG A 31 -7.80 -5.64 -15.95
CA ARG A 31 -8.88 -5.32 -16.90
C ARG A 31 -10.13 -4.76 -16.21
N ASN A 32 -10.45 -5.26 -15.02
CA ASN A 32 -11.65 -4.85 -14.29
C ASN A 32 -11.48 -3.53 -13.54
N TRP A 33 -10.31 -3.32 -12.91
CA TRP A 33 -10.03 -2.14 -12.08
C TRP A 33 -9.09 -1.12 -12.74
N GLY A 34 -8.51 -1.44 -13.89
CA GLY A 34 -7.54 -0.60 -14.57
C GLY A 34 -6.14 -0.64 -13.93
N GLY A 35 -5.32 0.35 -14.28
CA GLY A 35 -3.97 0.51 -13.74
C GLY A 35 -2.92 -0.41 -14.38
N ARG A 36 -1.80 -0.59 -13.68
CA ARG A 36 -0.63 -1.33 -14.15
C ARG A 36 -0.64 -2.76 -13.62
N LEU A 37 -0.12 -3.71 -14.41
CA LEU A 37 0.00 -5.11 -14.01
C LEU A 37 0.72 -5.27 -12.67
N GLY A 38 1.82 -4.53 -12.45
CA GLY A 38 2.56 -4.56 -11.19
C GLY A 38 1.71 -4.19 -9.97
N ALA A 39 0.87 -3.15 -10.09
CA ALA A 39 -0.04 -2.76 -9.01
C ALA A 39 -1.07 -3.87 -8.71
N SER A 40 -1.64 -4.50 -9.75
CA SER A 40 -2.55 -5.64 -9.58
C SER A 40 -1.87 -6.84 -8.91
N LEU A 41 -0.60 -7.12 -9.24
CA LEU A 41 0.18 -8.19 -8.60
C LEU A 41 0.43 -7.93 -7.11
N LEU A 42 0.65 -6.67 -6.73
CA LEU A 42 0.78 -6.26 -5.33
C LEU A 42 -0.55 -6.36 -4.57
N SER A 43 -1.63 -5.85 -5.17
CA SER A 43 -2.98 -5.87 -4.57
C SER A 43 -3.47 -7.30 -4.30
N LEU A 44 -3.15 -8.24 -5.19
CA LEU A 44 -3.48 -9.67 -5.02
C LEU A 44 -2.49 -10.42 -4.11
N GLY A 45 -1.43 -9.76 -3.64
CA GLY A 45 -0.43 -10.35 -2.75
C GLY A 45 0.45 -11.42 -3.42
N TYR A 46 0.55 -11.45 -4.75
CA TYR A 46 1.33 -12.46 -5.47
C TYR A 46 2.83 -12.17 -5.51
N ILE A 47 3.23 -10.91 -5.30
CA ILE A 47 4.62 -10.48 -5.27
C ILE A 47 4.80 -9.39 -4.22
N SER A 48 6.00 -9.27 -3.65
CA SER A 48 6.36 -8.14 -2.81
C SER A 48 6.76 -6.91 -3.63
N GLU A 49 6.60 -5.72 -3.05
CA GLU A 49 7.01 -4.45 -3.69
C GLU A 49 8.51 -4.44 -4.02
N GLN A 50 9.35 -4.95 -3.11
CA GLN A 50 10.79 -4.99 -3.32
C GLN A 50 11.20 -5.89 -4.49
N GLU A 51 10.55 -7.04 -4.64
CA GLU A 51 10.79 -7.95 -5.76
C GLU A 51 10.30 -7.33 -7.07
N LEU A 52 9.08 -6.77 -7.08
CA LEU A 52 8.53 -6.12 -8.26
C LEU A 52 9.48 -5.01 -8.78
N LEU A 53 9.97 -4.16 -7.89
CA LEU A 53 10.93 -3.10 -8.23
C LEU A 53 12.22 -3.66 -8.82
N LYS A 54 12.73 -4.79 -8.32
CA LYS A 54 13.93 -5.44 -8.86
C LYS A 54 13.73 -5.91 -10.30
N PHE A 55 12.59 -6.53 -10.59
CA PHE A 55 12.26 -6.97 -11.95
C PHE A 55 12.02 -5.78 -12.89
N LEU A 56 11.32 -4.74 -12.44
CA LEU A 56 11.12 -3.52 -13.22
C LEU A 56 12.45 -2.82 -13.54
N ALA A 57 13.36 -2.68 -12.57
CA ALA A 57 14.68 -2.10 -12.79
C ALA A 57 15.47 -2.88 -13.86
N THR A 58 15.38 -4.21 -13.83
CA THR A 58 16.04 -5.09 -14.81
C THR A 58 15.42 -4.95 -16.20
N GLN A 59 14.09 -4.94 -16.29
CA GLN A 59 13.36 -4.81 -17.55
C GLN A 59 13.63 -3.45 -18.22
N LEU A 60 13.65 -2.38 -17.42
CA LEU A 60 13.85 -1.01 -17.90
C LEU A 60 15.32 -0.62 -18.02
N LYS A 61 16.24 -1.48 -17.54
CA LYS A 61 17.69 -1.23 -17.46
C LYS A 61 18.01 0.07 -16.72
N LEU A 62 17.26 0.34 -15.65
CA LEU A 62 17.42 1.53 -14.83
C LEU A 62 18.07 1.17 -13.49
N PRO A 63 18.91 2.06 -12.93
CA PRO A 63 19.42 1.87 -11.59
C PRO A 63 18.28 1.98 -10.58
N ARG A 64 18.29 1.09 -9.58
CA ARG A 64 17.49 1.27 -8.37
C ARG A 64 18.29 2.08 -7.37
N VAL A 65 17.68 3.11 -6.80
CA VAL A 65 18.29 3.92 -5.75
C VAL A 65 17.47 3.77 -4.48
N ASN A 66 18.14 3.48 -3.36
CA ASN A 66 17.52 3.55 -2.04
C ASN A 66 17.67 4.98 -1.51
N LEU A 67 16.54 5.64 -1.29
CA LEU A 67 16.50 7.03 -0.81
C LEU A 67 16.57 7.14 0.71
N VAL A 68 16.39 6.03 1.44
CA VAL A 68 16.43 6.02 2.90
C VAL A 68 17.85 6.34 3.39
N GLY A 69 18.01 7.48 4.06
CA GLY A 69 19.30 7.94 4.58
C GLY A 69 20.29 8.43 3.51
N TYR A 70 19.85 8.60 2.27
CA TYR A 70 20.69 9.11 1.19
C TYR A 70 20.95 10.61 1.38
N LYS A 71 22.22 11.03 1.41
CA LYS A 71 22.56 12.45 1.58
C LYS A 71 22.51 13.17 0.25
N ILE A 72 21.46 13.97 0.03
CA ILE A 72 21.29 14.82 -1.15
C ILE A 72 21.79 16.23 -0.84
N SER A 73 22.62 16.78 -1.73
CA SER A 73 23.11 18.16 -1.61
C SER A 73 21.97 19.16 -1.82
N LYS A 74 21.93 20.23 -1.01
CA LYS A 74 20.88 21.26 -1.11
C LYS A 74 20.78 21.85 -2.51
N GLU A 75 21.89 22.07 -3.19
CA GLU A 75 21.92 22.59 -4.57
C GLU A 75 21.11 21.73 -5.55
N VAL A 76 21.09 20.41 -5.36
CA VAL A 76 20.34 19.47 -6.20
C VAL A 76 18.83 19.56 -5.93
N LEU A 77 18.44 19.75 -4.67
CA LEU A 77 17.04 19.92 -4.27
C LEU A 77 16.40 21.18 -4.84
N HIS A 78 17.18 22.26 -5.08
CA HIS A 78 16.65 23.51 -5.63
C HIS A 78 16.17 23.40 -7.08
N TYR A 79 16.57 22.36 -7.82
CA TYR A 79 16.09 22.15 -9.19
C TYR A 79 14.61 21.83 -9.28
N ILE A 80 14.06 21.16 -8.26
CA ILE A 80 12.66 20.75 -8.21
C ILE A 80 12.06 21.32 -6.92
N PRO A 81 11.14 22.29 -7.00
CA PRO A 81 10.44 22.81 -5.83
C PRO A 81 9.70 21.71 -5.07
N ALA A 82 9.61 21.82 -3.75
CA ALA A 82 8.98 20.81 -2.88
C ALA A 82 7.55 20.45 -3.29
N GLU A 83 6.74 21.45 -3.65
CA GLU A 83 5.37 21.26 -4.11
C GLU A 83 5.30 20.37 -5.37
N LYS A 84 6.20 20.61 -6.33
CA LYS A 84 6.29 19.82 -7.56
C LYS A 84 6.88 18.44 -7.33
N ALA A 85 7.85 18.30 -6.43
CA ALA A 85 8.37 17.02 -6.01
C ALA A 85 7.25 16.12 -5.42
N LEU A 86 6.39 16.71 -4.57
CA LEU A 86 5.27 16.00 -3.95
C LEU A 86 4.15 15.67 -4.95
N GLU A 87 3.73 16.65 -5.77
CA GLU A 87 2.68 16.47 -6.79
C GLU A 87 3.04 15.37 -7.79
N LEU A 88 4.29 15.40 -8.28
CA LEU A 88 4.77 14.48 -9.30
C LEU A 88 5.35 13.18 -8.73
N ASN A 89 5.50 13.08 -7.40
CA ASN A 89 6.17 11.99 -6.68
C ASN A 89 7.56 11.68 -7.25
N VAL A 90 8.42 12.70 -7.27
CA VAL A 90 9.80 12.61 -7.78
C VAL A 90 10.78 13.33 -6.86
N LEU A 91 12.03 12.88 -6.83
CA LEU A 91 13.08 13.48 -6.02
C LEU A 91 14.39 13.61 -6.82
N PRO A 92 14.99 14.80 -6.94
CA PRO A 92 16.29 14.95 -7.55
C PRO A 92 17.38 14.43 -6.59
N VAL A 93 18.23 13.53 -7.07
CA VAL A 93 19.21 12.80 -6.25
C VAL A 93 20.63 13.30 -6.46
N GLU A 94 21.05 13.47 -7.71
CA GLU A 94 22.42 13.82 -8.05
C GLU A 94 22.47 14.67 -9.32
N ARG A 95 23.38 15.63 -9.35
CA ARG A 95 23.71 16.42 -10.54
C ARG A 95 25.09 16.01 -11.06
N LYS A 96 25.21 15.81 -12.37
CA LYS A 96 26.50 15.58 -13.06
C LYS A 96 26.62 16.52 -14.25
N ASP A 97 27.72 17.24 -14.34
CA ASP A 97 28.07 18.01 -15.54
C ASP A 97 28.99 17.16 -16.42
N VAL A 98 28.62 16.98 -17.68
CA VAL A 98 29.45 16.30 -18.68
C VAL A 98 29.45 17.14 -19.94
N ASN A 99 30.62 17.66 -20.31
CA ASN A 99 30.84 18.44 -21.53
C ASN A 99 29.88 19.64 -21.67
N GLY A 100 29.57 20.33 -20.57
CA GLY A 100 28.68 21.49 -20.55
C GLY A 100 27.18 21.14 -20.61
N THR A 101 26.85 19.85 -20.58
CA THR A 101 25.47 19.38 -20.42
C THR A 101 25.25 18.89 -19.00
N ILE A 102 24.27 19.49 -18.31
CA ILE A 102 23.89 19.10 -16.97
C ILE A 102 22.92 17.91 -17.03
N TYR A 103 23.34 16.80 -16.43
CA TYR A 103 22.52 15.61 -16.20
C TYR A 103 22.01 15.60 -14.77
N LEU A 104 20.70 15.47 -14.61
CA LEU A 104 20.05 15.37 -13.31
C LEU A 104 19.50 13.96 -13.13
N LEU A 105 20.03 13.23 -12.14
CA LEU A 105 19.50 11.95 -11.71
C LEU A 105 18.27 12.21 -10.85
N VAL A 106 17.12 11.68 -11.26
CA VAL A 106 15.84 11.84 -10.55
C VAL A 106 15.31 10.47 -10.18
N ALA A 107 15.03 10.26 -8.90
CA ALA A 107 14.35 9.08 -8.41
C ALA A 107 12.83 9.23 -8.58
N MET A 108 12.22 8.20 -9.18
CA MET A 108 10.82 8.21 -9.61
C MET A 108 10.18 6.84 -9.39
N CYS A 109 8.89 6.81 -9.10
CA CYS A 109 8.11 5.57 -9.01
C CYS A 109 7.78 5.01 -10.40
N ASP A 110 7.44 5.87 -11.37
CA ASP A 110 7.12 5.47 -12.74
C ASP A 110 8.01 6.15 -13.80
N PRO A 111 9.15 5.54 -14.15
CA PRO A 111 10.04 6.07 -15.18
C PRO A 111 9.53 5.84 -16.62
N THR A 112 8.39 5.16 -16.82
CA THR A 112 7.81 4.97 -18.16
C THR A 112 6.89 6.12 -18.57
N ASN A 113 6.56 7.02 -17.63
CA ASN A 113 5.79 8.21 -17.92
C ASN A 113 6.67 9.25 -18.64
N LEU A 114 6.68 9.17 -19.97
CA LEU A 114 7.47 10.08 -20.81
C LEU A 114 7.05 11.54 -20.65
N MET A 115 5.75 11.81 -20.46
CA MET A 115 5.27 13.18 -20.25
C MET A 115 5.82 13.80 -18.96
N LEU A 116 5.96 13.00 -17.91
CA LEU A 116 6.59 13.43 -16.67
C LEU A 116 8.08 13.73 -16.87
N LEU A 117 8.80 12.86 -17.60
CA LEU A 117 10.22 13.10 -17.90
C LEU A 117 10.42 14.38 -18.72
N ASP A 118 9.59 14.60 -19.75
CA ASP A 118 9.65 15.79 -20.59
C ASP A 118 9.33 17.06 -19.79
N SER A 119 8.31 17.00 -18.92
CA SER A 119 7.95 18.12 -18.03
C SER A 119 9.09 18.47 -17.06
N LEU A 120 9.75 17.46 -16.49
CA LEU A 120 10.91 17.66 -15.62
C LEU A 120 12.10 18.23 -16.39
N GLN A 121 12.35 17.75 -17.60
CA GLN A 121 13.42 18.27 -18.46
C GLN A 121 13.15 19.75 -18.81
N PHE A 122 11.92 20.10 -19.14
CA PHE A 122 11.54 21.48 -19.45
C PHE A 122 11.68 22.41 -18.24
N MET A 123 11.19 21.98 -17.08
CA MET A 123 11.24 22.77 -15.84
C MET A 123 12.67 22.97 -15.33
N THR A 124 13.50 21.93 -15.37
CA THR A 124 14.87 21.97 -14.81
C THR A 124 15.92 22.46 -15.81
N GLY A 125 15.61 22.48 -17.10
CA GLY A 125 16.57 22.75 -18.18
C GLY A 125 17.68 21.68 -18.30
N CYS A 126 17.57 20.57 -17.56
CA CYS A 126 18.61 19.54 -17.45
C CYS A 126 18.22 18.27 -18.21
N ARG A 127 19.21 17.49 -18.63
CA ARG A 127 18.97 16.14 -19.17
C ARG A 127 18.64 15.18 -18.01
N ILE A 128 17.40 14.71 -17.96
CA ILE A 128 16.96 13.82 -16.88
C ILE A 128 17.47 12.39 -17.10
N LYS A 129 18.05 11.81 -16.05
CA LYS A 129 18.31 10.38 -15.94
C LYS A 129 17.38 9.81 -14.87
N ALA A 130 16.53 8.87 -15.25
CA ALA A 130 15.61 8.25 -14.31
C ALA A 130 16.31 7.18 -13.46
N ALA A 131 16.01 7.17 -12.16
CA ALA A 131 16.31 6.08 -11.24
C ALA A 131 14.99 5.55 -10.67
N LEU A 132 14.88 4.23 -10.54
CA LEU A 132 13.69 3.60 -9.97
C LEU A 132 13.78 3.60 -8.44
N ALA A 133 12.74 4.09 -7.77
CA ALA A 133 12.58 4.04 -6.32
C ALA A 133 11.13 3.70 -5.98
N SER A 134 10.89 3.20 -4.76
CA SER A 134 9.51 2.94 -4.33
C SER A 134 8.75 4.25 -4.06
N GLU A 135 7.43 4.22 -4.20
CA GLU A 135 6.59 5.40 -3.90
C GLU A 135 6.76 5.86 -2.45
N ARG A 136 6.87 4.89 -1.53
CA ARG A 136 7.11 5.13 -0.11
C ARG A 136 8.47 5.78 0.13
N GLU A 137 9.53 5.24 -0.46
CA GLU A 137 10.90 5.77 -0.35
C GLU A 137 10.96 7.22 -0.85
N VAL A 138 10.31 7.50 -1.99
CA VAL A 138 10.27 8.85 -2.55
C VAL A 138 9.53 9.83 -1.64
N ARG A 139 8.34 9.48 -1.13
CA ARG A 139 7.59 10.35 -0.20
C ARG A 139 8.33 10.61 1.09
N GLU A 140 8.87 9.57 1.72
CA GLU A 140 9.62 9.70 2.97
C GLU A 140 10.84 10.61 2.77
N ALA A 141 11.55 10.47 1.65
CA ALA A 141 12.69 11.30 1.32
C ALA A 141 12.30 12.76 0.99
N ILE A 142 11.18 12.99 0.29
CA ILE A 142 10.65 14.35 0.06
C ILE A 142 10.36 15.03 1.39
N ASN A 143 9.65 14.35 2.29
CA ASN A 143 9.33 14.88 3.61
C ASN A 143 10.59 15.24 4.38
N PHE A 144 11.54 14.30 4.46
CA PHE A 144 12.79 14.50 5.19
C PHE A 144 13.65 15.65 4.63
N HIS A 145 13.80 15.76 3.30
CA HIS A 145 14.73 16.71 2.68
C HIS A 145 14.15 18.11 2.45
N TYR A 146 12.85 18.24 2.15
CA TYR A 146 12.22 19.53 1.87
C TYR A 146 11.53 20.13 3.09
N TYR A 147 10.86 19.31 3.90
CA TYR A 147 10.06 19.78 5.04
C TYR A 147 10.78 19.56 6.38
N GLY A 148 11.92 18.87 6.38
CA GLY A 148 12.53 18.36 7.60
C GLY A 148 11.77 17.13 8.12
N ALA A 149 12.36 16.39 9.06
CA ALA A 149 11.72 15.21 9.64
C ALA A 149 10.24 15.48 9.94
N PRO A 150 9.31 14.56 9.57
CA PRO A 150 7.91 14.78 9.86
C PRO A 150 7.76 15.02 11.35
N ALA A 151 7.14 16.14 11.73
CA ALA A 151 6.49 16.19 13.03
C ALA A 151 5.61 14.94 13.11
N PRO A 152 5.69 14.15 14.21
CA PRO A 152 4.82 13.00 14.37
C PRO A 152 3.41 13.45 14.06
N VAL A 153 2.77 12.83 13.07
CA VAL A 153 1.36 13.03 12.81
C VAL A 153 0.63 12.53 14.05
N GLU A 154 0.36 13.45 14.99
CA GLU A 154 -0.66 13.22 15.99
C GLU A 154 -1.94 12.93 15.21
N ALA A 155 -2.41 11.69 15.35
CA ALA A 155 -3.73 11.28 14.93
C ALA A 155 -4.74 12.36 15.37
N PRO A 156 -5.79 12.64 14.58
CA PRO A 156 -6.75 13.69 14.91
C PRO A 156 -7.33 13.43 16.29
N GLN A 157 -6.89 14.21 17.28
CA GLN A 157 -7.45 14.17 18.62
C GLN A 157 -8.89 14.64 18.48
N ALA A 158 -9.81 13.72 18.76
CA ALA A 158 -11.23 14.01 18.85
C ALA A 158 -11.41 15.23 19.76
N VAL A 159 -12.07 16.25 19.22
CA VAL A 159 -12.46 17.46 19.94
C VAL A 159 -13.39 17.03 21.08
N ALA A 160 -12.82 16.82 22.26
CA ALA A 160 -13.57 16.64 23.49
C ALA A 160 -14.19 17.99 23.85
N VAL A 161 -15.50 18.08 23.69
CA VAL A 161 -16.30 19.23 24.08
C VAL A 161 -16.22 19.38 25.60
N SER A 162 -15.53 20.41 26.08
CA SER A 162 -15.43 20.72 27.50
C SER A 162 -16.73 21.32 28.02
N ALA A 163 -17.46 20.58 28.85
CA ALA A 163 -18.46 21.13 29.76
C ALA A 163 -17.78 21.58 31.07
N PRO A 164 -18.18 22.72 31.67
CA PRO A 164 -17.39 23.36 32.71
C PRO A 164 -17.58 22.77 34.11
N LEU A 165 -16.45 22.83 34.80
CA LEU A 165 -16.11 22.58 36.20
C LEU A 165 -17.08 23.25 37.21
N ALA A 166 -17.57 22.46 38.16
CA ALA A 166 -18.13 22.95 39.41
C ALA A 166 -17.73 22.05 40.59
N ALA A 167 -17.47 22.71 41.71
CA ALA A 167 -17.33 22.23 43.09
C ALA A 167 -15.92 21.80 43.56
N ALA A 168 -15.51 22.49 44.63
CA ALA A 168 -14.27 22.43 45.36
C ALA A 168 -14.42 21.65 46.68
N GLY A 169 -13.27 21.32 47.29
CA GLY A 169 -13.10 20.84 48.66
C GLY A 169 -13.17 19.31 48.78
N GLU A 170 -12.36 18.62 49.58
CA GLU A 170 -11.40 19.00 50.60
C GLU A 170 -10.62 17.73 50.99
N GLU A 171 -9.38 17.92 51.46
CA GLU A 171 -8.64 17.08 52.42
C GLU A 171 -8.07 15.67 52.05
N SER A 172 -6.74 15.58 52.17
CA SER A 172 -5.94 14.35 52.41
C SER A 172 -6.07 13.92 53.90
N PRO A 173 -5.45 12.84 54.45
CA PRO A 173 -4.30 12.05 53.94
C PRO A 173 -4.25 10.53 54.34
N VAL A 174 -3.10 9.88 54.05
CA VAL A 174 -2.53 8.68 54.75
C VAL A 174 -3.11 7.31 54.30
N ARG A 175 -2.40 6.19 54.03
CA ARG A 175 -1.02 5.67 54.22
C ARG A 175 -0.76 4.52 53.21
N SER A 176 0.52 4.31 52.88
CA SER A 176 1.29 3.03 52.79
C SER A 176 0.53 1.73 52.43
N SER A 177 1.03 0.80 51.61
CA SER A 177 2.34 0.13 51.75
C SER A 177 2.55 -0.91 50.61
N TYR A 178 3.82 -1.13 50.23
CA TYR A 178 4.50 -2.35 49.71
C TYR A 178 3.88 -3.14 48.52
N SER A 179 4.59 -3.32 47.40
CA SER A 179 5.57 -4.42 47.10
C SER A 179 4.95 -5.81 47.27
N SER A 180 5.06 -6.83 46.42
CA SER A 180 5.77 -7.13 45.17
C SER A 180 5.35 -8.57 44.77
N GLU A 181 5.63 -8.98 43.52
CA GLU A 181 5.84 -10.38 43.07
C GLU A 181 4.68 -11.37 42.81
N GLY A 182 4.89 -12.22 41.77
CA GLY A 182 4.29 -13.56 41.59
C GLY A 182 3.07 -13.63 40.63
N VAL A 183 3.21 -13.95 39.34
CA VAL A 183 3.22 -15.30 38.68
C VAL A 183 1.88 -16.07 38.76
N GLU A 184 1.29 -16.38 37.60
CA GLU A 184 0.46 -17.56 37.17
C GLU A 184 -0.45 -17.09 36.01
N VAL A 185 -0.42 -17.56 34.74
CA VAL A 185 -0.35 -18.88 34.08
C VAL A 185 -1.73 -19.59 34.01
N ILE A 186 -2.19 -19.78 32.75
CA ILE A 186 -3.16 -20.73 32.15
C ILE A 186 -4.70 -20.53 32.22
N HIS A 187 -5.28 -20.58 31.00
CA HIS A 187 -6.58 -21.11 30.53
C HIS A 187 -7.66 -21.51 31.56
N SER A 188 -8.91 -21.09 31.29
CA SER A 188 -9.99 -22.02 30.88
C SER A 188 -11.31 -21.30 30.57
N GLN A 189 -11.81 -21.53 29.34
CA GLN A 189 -13.18 -21.93 28.98
C GLN A 189 -14.31 -21.78 30.03
N THR A 190 -15.48 -21.23 29.61
CA THR A 190 -16.81 -21.89 29.65
C THR A 190 -18.01 -21.05 30.15
N LEU A 191 -19.05 -21.02 29.29
CA LEU A 191 -20.52 -20.90 29.48
C LEU A 191 -21.22 -19.57 29.84
N MET A 192 -22.11 -19.21 28.89
CA MET A 192 -23.53 -18.88 29.05
C MET A 192 -23.99 -18.19 30.34
N THR A 193 -24.46 -16.95 30.19
CA THR A 193 -25.72 -16.52 30.79
C THR A 193 -26.49 -15.67 29.79
N ALA A 194 -27.65 -16.19 29.40
CA ALA A 194 -28.71 -15.43 28.76
C ALA A 194 -29.28 -14.42 29.77
N THR A 195 -29.39 -13.16 29.38
CA THR A 195 -30.44 -12.28 29.90
C THR A 195 -30.98 -11.46 28.74
N GLU A 196 -32.25 -11.72 28.46
CA GLU A 196 -33.11 -10.97 27.56
C GLU A 196 -33.03 -9.48 27.83
N ASN A 197 -32.85 -8.69 26.76
CA ASN A 197 -33.45 -7.38 26.72
C ASN A 197 -33.95 -7.11 25.30
N LYS A 198 -35.26 -7.36 25.11
CA LYS A 198 -36.04 -6.93 23.96
C LYS A 198 -36.05 -5.40 23.93
N SER A 199 -35.38 -4.80 22.95
CA SER A 199 -35.87 -3.66 22.17
C SER A 199 -34.74 -3.11 21.28
N ALA A 200 -34.57 -3.70 20.09
CA ALA A 200 -34.07 -3.07 18.85
C ALA A 200 -33.62 -4.16 17.85
N THR A 201 -34.56 -4.96 17.34
CA THR A 201 -34.26 -5.90 16.23
C THR A 201 -35.46 -5.95 15.30
N VAL A 202 -35.72 -4.85 14.59
CA VAL A 202 -36.61 -4.83 13.43
C VAL A 202 -36.06 -3.84 12.40
N ALA A 203 -34.84 -4.05 11.88
CA ALA A 203 -34.32 -3.28 10.75
C ALA A 203 -33.12 -3.92 9.99
N THR A 204 -32.86 -5.23 10.11
CA THR A 204 -31.68 -5.86 9.45
C THR A 204 -31.97 -7.14 8.67
N LEU A 205 -33.23 -7.53 8.45
CA LEU A 205 -33.58 -8.78 7.76
C LEU A 205 -33.97 -8.65 6.27
N SER A 206 -33.79 -7.49 5.62
CA SER A 206 -34.13 -7.33 4.19
C SER A 206 -32.94 -7.34 3.23
N ALA A 207 -31.72 -7.64 3.69
CA ALA A 207 -30.52 -7.69 2.85
C ALA A 207 -30.05 -9.12 2.50
N ASN A 208 -30.54 -10.17 3.18
CA ASN A 208 -30.08 -11.54 2.98
C ASN A 208 -30.82 -12.32 1.86
N ALA A 209 -32.05 -11.90 1.50
CA ALA A 209 -32.84 -12.61 0.49
C ALA A 209 -32.17 -12.62 -0.90
N GLY A 210 -31.52 -11.51 -1.28
CA GLY A 210 -30.85 -11.40 -2.58
C GLY A 210 -29.53 -12.18 -2.68
N PHE A 211 -28.97 -12.64 -1.55
CA PHE A 211 -27.73 -13.42 -1.53
C PHE A 211 -28.03 -14.92 -1.67
N GLU A 212 -29.08 -15.42 -1.02
CA GLU A 212 -29.53 -16.80 -1.16
C GLU A 212 -29.98 -17.14 -2.58
N GLU A 213 -30.76 -16.27 -3.24
CA GLU A 213 -31.22 -16.53 -4.62
C GLU A 213 -30.04 -16.60 -5.60
N LYS A 214 -29.05 -15.72 -5.45
CA LYS A 214 -27.84 -15.70 -6.29
C LYS A 214 -26.96 -16.92 -6.03
N TYR A 215 -26.84 -17.34 -4.78
CA TYR A 215 -26.09 -18.53 -4.41
C TYR A 215 -26.75 -19.81 -4.94
N GLN A 216 -28.08 -19.91 -4.85
CA GLN A 216 -28.82 -21.03 -5.44
C GLN A 216 -28.74 -21.06 -6.97
N ALA A 217 -28.75 -19.89 -7.63
CA ALA A 217 -28.56 -19.80 -9.07
C ALA A 217 -27.16 -20.25 -9.50
N LEU A 218 -26.13 -19.89 -8.74
CA LEU A 218 -24.75 -20.33 -8.98
C LEU A 218 -24.59 -21.85 -8.81
N LEU A 219 -25.16 -22.42 -7.74
CA LEU A 219 -25.10 -23.87 -7.52
C LEU A 219 -25.82 -24.65 -8.62
N ARG A 220 -26.97 -24.17 -9.11
CA ARG A 220 -27.66 -24.77 -10.27
C ARG A 220 -26.82 -24.71 -11.54
N LEU A 221 -26.14 -23.59 -11.80
CA LEU A 221 -25.26 -23.45 -12.96
C LEU A 221 -24.09 -24.44 -12.92
N LEU A 222 -23.52 -24.68 -11.74
CA LEU A 222 -22.40 -25.61 -11.58
C LEU A 222 -22.82 -27.08 -11.70
N LEU A 223 -24.05 -27.42 -11.32
CA LEU A 223 -24.67 -28.73 -11.57
C LEU A 223 -24.92 -28.96 -13.07
N ASP A 224 -25.48 -27.98 -13.79
CA ASP A 224 -25.75 -28.07 -15.23
C ASP A 224 -24.46 -28.22 -16.06
N LYS A 225 -23.35 -27.62 -15.59
CA LYS A 225 -22.03 -27.74 -16.20
C LYS A 225 -21.26 -29.01 -15.79
N GLY A 226 -21.85 -29.87 -14.95
CA GLY A 226 -21.25 -31.13 -14.49
C GLY A 226 -20.01 -30.95 -13.60
N VAL A 227 -19.83 -29.76 -13.02
CA VAL A 227 -18.68 -29.43 -12.16
C VAL A 227 -18.92 -29.90 -10.72
N LEU A 228 -20.19 -30.06 -10.32
CA LEU A 228 -20.63 -30.53 -9.00
C LEU A 228 -21.49 -31.79 -9.15
N SER A 229 -21.20 -32.82 -8.37
CA SER A 229 -22.03 -34.03 -8.30
C SER A 229 -23.24 -33.81 -7.40
N LEU A 230 -24.37 -34.48 -7.69
CA LEU A 230 -25.60 -34.38 -6.87
C LEU A 230 -25.38 -34.73 -5.38
N LEU A 231 -24.36 -35.54 -5.07
CA LEU A 231 -23.98 -35.93 -3.71
C LEU A 231 -23.29 -34.80 -2.92
N GLU A 232 -22.64 -33.86 -3.60
CA GLU A 232 -21.98 -32.69 -2.99
C GLU A 232 -22.96 -31.53 -2.77
N PHE A 233 -23.99 -31.44 -3.62
CA PHE A 233 -25.05 -30.42 -3.50
C PHE A 233 -25.91 -30.61 -2.25
N ASP A 234 -26.27 -31.84 -1.90
CA ASP A 234 -27.10 -32.13 -0.72
C ASP A 234 -26.36 -31.96 0.62
N ARG A 235 -25.01 -31.91 0.60
CA ARG A 235 -24.20 -31.59 1.80
C ARG A 235 -24.05 -30.08 2.06
N LEU A 236 -24.41 -29.24 1.09
CA LEU A 236 -24.25 -27.78 1.11
C LEU A 236 -25.57 -27.01 1.29
N LYS A 237 -26.70 -27.72 1.36
CA LYS A 237 -27.99 -27.22 1.83
C LYS A 237 -28.09 -27.34 3.33
#